data_AF-A0A7S3ASG5-F1
#
_entry.id   AF-A0A7S3ASG5-F1
#
_cell.length_a   1.000
_cell.length_b   1.000
_cell.length_c   1.000
_cell.angle_alpha   90.00
_cell.angle_beta   90.00
_cell.angle_gamma   90.00
#
_symmetry.space_group_name_H-M   'P 1'
#
loop_
_entity.id
_entity.type
_entity.pdbx_description
1 polymer ?
#
loop_
_entity_poly.entity_id
_entity_poly.type
_entity_poly.pdbx_seq_one_letter_code
_entity_poly.pdbx_strand_id
1 'polypeptide(L)'
;EERSQRLWSAIERFIPDIRARAVVSSVGTPLTHERFLRRHRGTYGPAFAAGERAFPGHKSPVDGLWCCGDSTFPGIGVPAVAGSGIAVANSIAPLAKHLELLEELRAK
;
A
#
# COMPACT_ATOMS: atom_id res chain seq x y z
N GLU A 1 -2.37 11.72 -22.69
CA GLU A 1 -2.50 10.87 -23.90
C GLU A 1 -1.21 10.47 -24.61
N GLU A 2 -0.27 11.37 -24.90
CA GLU A 2 0.92 10.99 -25.69
C GLU A 2 1.77 9.87 -25.01
N ARG A 3 2.07 10.02 -23.72
CA ARG A 3 2.89 9.05 -22.97
C ARG A 3 2.26 7.66 -22.88
N SER A 4 0.93 7.54 -22.85
CA SER A 4 0.24 6.24 -22.75
C SER A 4 0.32 5.44 -24.05
N GLN A 5 0.61 6.06 -25.20
CA GLN A 5 0.65 5.35 -26.49
C GLN A 5 1.71 4.24 -26.51
N ARG A 6 2.82 4.40 -25.79
CA ARG A 6 3.86 3.36 -25.67
C ARG A 6 3.33 2.07 -25.04
N LEU A 7 2.42 2.19 -24.05
CA LEU A 7 1.81 1.04 -23.40
C LEU A 7 0.83 0.33 -24.36
N TRP A 8 0.03 1.10 -25.11
CA TRP A 8 -0.83 0.54 -26.14
C TRP A 8 -0.05 -0.22 -27.20
N SER A 9 1.01 0.38 -27.77
CA SER A 9 1.84 -0.27 -28.78
C SER A 9 2.53 -1.54 -28.26
N ALA A 10 2.85 -1.60 -26.96
CA ALA A 10 3.39 -2.83 -26.36
C ALA A 10 2.34 -3.96 -26.32
N ILE A 11 1.08 -3.64 -25.99
CA ILE A 11 -0.01 -4.62 -25.92
C ILE A 11 -0.43 -5.07 -27.33
N GLU A 12 -0.46 -4.16 -28.32
CA GLU A 12 -0.80 -4.45 -29.72
C GLU A 12 0.10 -5.53 -30.35
N ARG A 13 1.33 -5.71 -29.86
CA ARG A 13 2.22 -6.80 -30.30
C ARG A 13 1.67 -8.20 -29.99
N PHE A 14 0.81 -8.32 -28.98
CA PHE A 14 0.23 -9.58 -28.54
C PHE A 14 -1.28 -9.66 -28.83
N ILE A 15 -1.97 -8.51 -28.81
CA ILE A 15 -3.41 -8.40 -29.08
C ILE A 15 -3.60 -7.27 -30.12
N PRO A 16 -3.45 -7.55 -31.42
CA PRO A 16 -3.41 -6.52 -32.46
C PRO A 16 -4.64 -5.61 -32.54
N ASP A 17 -5.81 -6.12 -32.14
CA ASP A 17 -7.09 -5.41 -32.17
C ASP A 17 -7.54 -4.89 -30.79
N ILE A 18 -6.63 -4.83 -29.79
CA ILE A 18 -6.98 -4.47 -28.40
C ILE A 18 -7.73 -3.14 -28.27
N ARG A 19 -7.39 -2.15 -29.10
CA ARG A 19 -8.06 -0.83 -29.06
C ARG A 19 -9.54 -0.91 -29.43
N ALA A 20 -9.91 -1.80 -30.37
CA ALA A 20 -11.30 -2.02 -30.75
C ALA A 20 -12.08 -2.80 -29.68
N ARG A 21 -11.38 -3.55 -28.82
CA ARG A 21 -11.97 -4.33 -27.72
C ARG A 21 -12.14 -3.53 -26.42
N ALA A 22 -11.43 -2.40 -26.30
CA ALA A 22 -11.44 -1.61 -25.08
C ALA A 22 -12.77 -0.88 -24.90
N VAL A 23 -13.58 -1.32 -23.95
CA VAL A 23 -14.84 -0.65 -23.57
C VAL A 23 -14.56 0.58 -22.70
N VAL A 24 -13.54 0.50 -21.85
CA VAL A 24 -13.12 1.60 -20.96
C VAL A 24 -11.61 1.71 -21.03
N SER A 25 -11.13 2.94 -21.15
CA SER A 25 -9.72 3.28 -20.99
C SER A 25 -9.58 4.57 -20.21
N SER A 26 -8.57 4.65 -19.36
CA SER A 26 -8.23 5.85 -18.60
C SER A 26 -6.74 5.88 -18.36
N VAL A 27 -6.14 7.07 -18.45
CA VAL A 27 -4.71 7.27 -18.21
C VAL A 27 -4.47 7.60 -16.75
N GLY A 28 -3.75 6.71 -16.07
CA GLY A 28 -3.19 6.97 -14.74
C GLY A 28 -1.86 7.70 -14.84
N THR A 29 -1.67 8.74 -14.02
CA THR A 29 -0.41 9.47 -13.87
C THR A 29 -0.05 9.58 -12.39
N PRO A 30 1.18 9.99 -12.01
CA PRO A 30 1.48 10.32 -10.61
C PRO A 30 0.49 11.33 -10.02
N LEU A 31 0.01 12.31 -10.80
CA LEU A 31 -1.03 13.25 -10.34
C LEU A 31 -2.35 12.54 -10.01
N THR A 32 -2.68 11.45 -10.71
CA THR A 32 -3.83 10.60 -10.40
C THR A 32 -3.64 9.93 -9.04
N HIS A 33 -2.47 9.35 -8.75
CA HIS A 33 -2.17 8.79 -7.43
C HIS A 33 -2.21 9.85 -6.32
N GLU A 34 -1.63 11.04 -6.56
CA GLU A 34 -1.68 12.13 -5.60
C GLU A 34 -3.11 12.56 -5.29
N ARG A 35 -3.95 12.70 -6.32
CA ARG A 35 -5.35 13.09 -6.18
C ARG A 35 -6.18 12.05 -5.41
N PHE A 36 -6.09 10.77 -5.79
CA PHE A 36 -7.00 9.74 -5.25
C PHE A 36 -6.50 9.11 -3.94
N LEU A 37 -5.18 9.07 -3.74
CA LEU A 37 -4.57 8.35 -2.62
C LEU A 37 -3.80 9.28 -1.68
N ARG A 38 -3.83 10.60 -1.93
CA ARG A 38 -3.10 11.62 -1.15
C ARG A 38 -1.60 11.32 -1.02
N ARG A 39 -1.03 10.74 -2.07
CA ARG A 39 0.39 10.37 -2.13
C ARG A 39 1.22 11.59 -2.45
N HIS A 40 2.23 11.85 -1.63
CA HIS A 40 3.20 12.90 -1.92
C HIS A 40 3.80 12.68 -3.32
N ARG A 41 3.60 13.64 -4.23
CA ARG A 41 4.08 13.57 -5.62
C ARG A 41 3.61 12.33 -6.40
N GLY A 42 2.53 11.68 -5.96
CA GLY A 42 2.00 10.48 -6.62
C GLY A 42 2.83 9.21 -6.45
N THR A 43 3.72 9.14 -5.45
CA THR A 43 4.60 7.96 -5.28
C THR A 43 3.80 6.70 -4.96
N TYR A 44 4.23 5.56 -5.49
CA TYR A 44 3.65 4.25 -5.16
C TYR A 44 4.12 3.69 -3.81
N GLY A 45 5.05 4.37 -3.14
CA GLY A 45 5.76 3.85 -1.97
C GLY A 45 7.09 4.55 -1.80
N PRO A 46 7.69 4.54 -0.60
CA PRO A 46 9.12 4.80 -0.50
C PRO A 46 9.88 3.66 -1.18
N ALA A 47 10.96 4.01 -1.88
CA ALA A 47 11.85 3.04 -2.52
C ALA A 47 13.21 3.11 -1.82
N PHE A 48 13.61 2.02 -1.19
CA PHE A 48 14.91 1.87 -0.56
C PHE A 48 15.66 0.72 -1.24
N ALA A 49 16.96 0.85 -1.43
CA ALA A 49 17.78 -0.28 -1.83
C ALA A 49 17.79 -1.32 -0.70
N ALA A 50 17.69 -2.61 -1.08
CA ALA A 50 17.64 -3.70 -0.13
C ALA A 50 18.90 -3.69 0.76
N GLY A 51 18.71 -3.77 2.08
CA GLY A 51 19.79 -3.79 3.05
C GLY A 51 20.34 -2.42 3.47
N GLU A 52 20.01 -1.33 2.76
CA GLU A 52 20.50 0.00 3.14
C GLU A 52 19.69 0.63 4.27
N ARG A 53 18.36 0.47 4.23
CA ARG A 53 17.43 1.06 5.19
C ARG A 53 16.23 0.18 5.41
N ALA A 54 15.72 0.20 6.64
CA ALA A 54 14.41 -0.33 6.98
C ALA A 54 13.33 0.75 6.79
N PHE A 55 12.08 0.32 6.59
CA PHE A 55 10.95 1.23 6.69
C PHE A 55 10.86 1.84 8.10
N PRO A 56 10.37 3.08 8.23
CA PRO A 56 10.09 3.68 9.54
C PRO A 56 9.18 2.82 10.40
N GLY A 57 9.39 2.86 11.72
CA GLY A 57 8.49 2.24 12.69
C GLY A 57 7.15 2.97 12.81
N HIS A 58 6.27 2.46 13.66
CA HIS A 58 4.89 2.95 13.79
C HIS A 58 4.69 4.15 14.71
N LYS A 59 5.66 4.48 15.57
CA LYS A 59 5.54 5.60 16.50
C LYS A 59 5.72 6.91 15.76
N SER A 60 4.85 7.88 16.03
CA SER A 60 5.06 9.27 15.62
C SER A 60 5.67 10.09 16.76
N PRO A 61 6.19 11.30 16.49
CA PRO A 61 6.62 12.23 17.54
C PRO A 61 5.47 12.79 18.41
N VAL A 62 4.21 12.53 18.05
CA VAL A 62 3.04 13.01 18.78
C VAL A 62 2.49 11.88 19.64
N ASP A 63 2.38 12.14 20.94
CA ASP A 63 1.87 11.16 21.90
C ASP A 63 0.46 10.69 21.55
N GLY A 64 0.26 9.37 21.58
CA GLY A 64 -1.01 8.74 21.22
C GLY A 64 -1.29 8.65 19.72
N LEU A 65 -0.45 9.24 18.86
CA LEU A 65 -0.59 9.15 17.40
C LEU A 65 0.38 8.11 16.81
N TRP A 66 -0.19 7.16 16.07
CA TRP A 66 0.54 6.08 15.42
C TRP A 66 0.41 6.16 13.90
N CYS A 67 1.46 5.71 13.21
CA CYS A 67 1.52 5.59 11.76
C CYS A 67 1.40 4.13 11.36
N CYS A 68 0.53 3.84 10.40
CA CYS A 68 0.41 2.54 9.75
C CYS A 68 0.23 2.71 8.24
N GLY A 69 0.43 1.62 7.50
CA GLY A 69 0.33 1.56 6.05
C GLY A 69 1.67 1.37 5.36
N ASP A 70 1.70 1.61 4.06
CA ASP A 70 2.80 1.23 3.16
C ASP A 70 4.09 2.05 3.33
N SER A 71 3.99 3.19 4.02
CA SER A 71 5.14 4.04 4.36
C SER A 71 5.79 3.69 5.71
N THR A 72 5.28 2.68 6.40
CA THR A 72 5.83 2.16 7.66
C THR A 72 6.11 0.67 7.51
N PHE A 73 6.95 0.11 8.38
CA PHE A 73 7.20 -1.33 8.41
C PHE A 73 5.87 -2.10 8.46
N PRO A 74 5.68 -3.21 7.73
CA PRO A 74 6.64 -3.91 6.86
C PRO A 74 6.90 -3.27 5.48
N GLY A 75 6.06 -2.35 5.02
CA GLY A 75 6.26 -1.60 3.77
C GLY A 75 5.16 -1.79 2.72
N ILE A 76 5.55 -1.74 1.44
CA ILE A 76 4.63 -1.69 0.30
C ILE A 76 3.92 -3.02 -0.02
N GLY A 77 2.69 -2.93 -0.52
CA GLY A 77 1.87 -4.07 -0.96
C GLY A 77 0.79 -4.47 0.04
N VAL A 78 -0.32 -5.04 -0.46
CA VAL A 78 -1.54 -5.31 0.33
C VAL A 78 -1.25 -6.11 1.62
N PRO A 79 -0.48 -7.22 1.60
CA PRO A 79 -0.19 -7.97 2.82
C PRO A 79 0.65 -7.18 3.84
N ALA A 80 1.64 -6.42 3.37
CA ALA A 80 2.50 -5.61 4.22
C ALA A 80 1.71 -4.45 4.87
N VAL A 81 0.86 -3.77 4.09
CA VAL A 81 -0.04 -2.73 4.59
C VAL A 81 -0.98 -3.27 5.66
N ALA A 82 -1.60 -4.43 5.42
CA ALA A 82 -2.47 -5.08 6.39
C ALA A 82 -1.69 -5.45 7.67
N GLY A 83 -0.51 -6.03 7.52
CA GLY A 83 0.38 -6.37 8.64
C GLY A 83 0.78 -5.15 9.47
N SER A 84 1.08 -4.02 8.82
CA SER A 84 1.36 -2.74 9.47
C SER A 84 0.17 -2.25 10.31
N GLY A 85 -1.04 -2.31 9.76
CA GLY A 85 -2.27 -1.97 10.51
C GLY A 85 -2.51 -2.89 11.70
N ILE A 86 -2.32 -4.20 11.53
CA ILE A 86 -2.44 -5.21 12.60
C ILE A 86 -1.41 -4.94 13.71
N ALA A 87 -0.16 -4.64 13.34
CA ALA A 87 0.90 -4.34 14.30
C ALA A 87 0.53 -3.13 15.17
N VAL A 88 0.04 -2.05 14.57
CA VAL A 88 -0.40 -0.86 15.30
C VAL A 88 -1.61 -1.17 16.19
N ALA A 89 -2.63 -1.85 15.67
CA ALA A 89 -3.81 -2.21 16.46
C ALA A 89 -3.45 -3.02 17.70
N ASN A 90 -2.56 -4.01 17.57
CA ASN A 90 -2.06 -4.81 18.70
C ASN A 90 -1.20 -4.00 19.67
N SER A 91 -0.44 -3.02 19.17
CA SER A 91 0.39 -2.15 20.00
C SER A 91 -0.44 -1.19 20.86
N ILE A 92 -1.63 -0.81 20.40
CA ILE A 92 -2.54 0.09 21.11
C ILE A 92 -3.48 -0.68 22.04
N ALA A 93 -3.82 -1.93 21.71
CA ALA A 93 -4.73 -2.74 22.50
C ALA A 93 -4.14 -3.08 23.89
N PRO A 94 -4.94 -2.98 24.97
CA PRO A 94 -4.46 -3.28 26.32
C PRO A 94 -4.22 -4.79 26.50
N LEU A 95 -3.29 -5.15 27.38
CA LEU A 95 -2.93 -6.55 27.69
C LEU A 95 -4.16 -7.44 27.97
N ALA A 96 -5.14 -6.92 28.71
CA ALA A 96 -6.36 -7.67 29.04
C ALA A 96 -7.11 -8.18 27.80
N LYS A 97 -7.18 -7.39 26.72
CA LYS A 97 -7.83 -7.80 25.47
C LYS A 97 -7.05 -8.88 24.72
N HIS A 98 -5.72 -8.85 24.82
CA HIS A 98 -4.89 -9.92 24.28
C HIS A 98 -5.12 -11.24 25.04
N LEU A 99 -5.24 -11.19 26.36
CA LEU A 99 -5.50 -12.37 27.19
C LEU A 99 -6.89 -12.98 26.91
N GLU A 100 -7.93 -12.14 26.83
CA GLU A 100 -9.30 -12.56 26.48
C GLU A 100 -9.34 -13.30 25.13
N LEU A 101 -8.68 -12.74 24.10
CA LEU A 101 -8.59 -13.40 22.80
C LEU A 101 -7.89 -14.77 22.87
N LEU A 102 -6.81 -14.88 23.65
CA LEU A 102 -6.09 -16.14 23.81
C LEU A 102 -6.94 -17.20 24.53
N GLU A 103 -7.75 -16.80 25.51
CA GLU A 103 -8.70 -17.69 26.18
C GLU A 103 -9.78 -18.18 25.22
N GLU A 104 -10.38 -17.28 24.43
CA GLU A 104 -11.36 -17.64 23.39
C GLU A 104 -10.82 -18.62 22.35
N LEU A 105 -9.56 -18.43 21.91
CA LEU A 105 -8.92 -19.31 20.93
C LEU A 105 -8.59 -20.70 21.50
N ARG A 106 -8.33 -20.81 22.81
CA ARG A 106 -8.09 -22.10 23.48
C ARG A 106 -9.38 -22.86 23.79
N ALA A 107 -10.49 -22.15 23.89
CA ALA A 107 -11.80 -22.75 24.14
C ALA A 107 -12.46 -23.33 22.87
N LYS A 108 -11.86 -23.11 21.70
CA LYS A 108 -12.24 -23.70 20.41
C LYS A 108 -11.38 -24.91 20.09
#